data_AF-A0A8T6W8W7-F1
#
_entry.id   AF-A0A8T6W8W7-F1
#
_cell.length_a   1.000
_cell.length_b   1.000
_cell.length_c   1.000
_cell.angle_alpha   90.00
_cell.angle_beta   90.00
_cell.angle_gamma   90.00
#
_symmetry.space_group_name_H-M   'P 1'
#
loop_
_entity.id
_entity.type
_entity.pdbx_description
1 polymer ?
#
loop_
_entity_poly.entity_id
_entity_poly.type
_entity_poly.pdbx_seq_one_letter_code
_entity_poly.pdbx_strand_id
1 'polypeptide(L)'
;MFEKLSKKEKLQKSKKIFMHAVSKDASWQGDSAEYFRFRDGEQWSTEEKQILEEEQRPALTFNLTKSSVDLIMGMNEDSKKRYRVSPTEPTDAFLAEVLNDIADWVYEQYDFEDE
;
A
#
# COMPACT_ATOMS: atom_id res chain seq x y z
N MET A 1 24.88 9.00 -9.27
CA MET A 1 24.58 9.72 -7.99
C MET A 1 25.76 9.82 -7.01
N PHE A 2 26.78 8.96 -7.07
CA PHE A 2 27.91 8.95 -6.12
C PHE A 2 29.28 9.24 -6.74
N GLU A 3 29.40 9.34 -8.06
CA GLU A 3 30.68 9.33 -8.78
C GLU A 3 31.63 10.47 -8.40
N LYS A 4 31.10 11.65 -8.06
CA LYS A 4 31.88 12.84 -7.70
C LYS A 4 32.26 12.94 -6.21
N LEU A 5 31.89 11.97 -5.37
CA LEU A 5 32.14 12.00 -3.93
C LEU A 5 33.40 11.23 -3.53
N SER A 6 34.12 11.72 -2.52
CA SER A 6 35.23 10.98 -1.91
C SER A 6 34.73 9.70 -1.24
N LYS A 7 35.62 8.72 -1.02
CA LYS A 7 35.25 7.42 -0.40
C LYS A 7 34.54 7.59 0.95
N LYS A 8 34.95 8.58 1.75
CA LYS A 8 34.35 8.86 3.07
C LYS A 8 32.95 9.45 2.95
N GLU A 9 32.75 10.38 2.02
CA GLU A 9 31.44 11.01 1.79
C GLU A 9 30.44 10.03 1.17
N LYS A 10 30.90 9.13 0.30
CA LYS A 10 30.10 8.01 -0.21
C LYS A 10 29.56 7.17 0.94
N LEU A 11 30.44 6.74 1.86
CA LEU A 11 30.06 5.93 3.01
C LEU A 11 29.03 6.65 3.90
N GLN A 12 29.25 7.93 4.20
CA GLN A 12 28.32 8.71 5.02
C GLN A 12 26.95 8.86 4.36
N LYS A 13 26.91 9.16 3.06
CA LYS A 13 25.66 9.30 2.31
C LYS A 13 24.93 7.96 2.19
N SER A 14 25.63 6.87 1.91
CA SER A 14 25.03 5.53 1.88
C SER A 14 24.47 5.12 3.25
N LYS A 15 25.21 5.38 4.34
CA LYS A 15 24.70 5.14 5.69
C LYS A 15 23.43 5.94 5.98
N LYS A 16 23.38 7.21 5.58
CA LYS A 16 22.18 8.05 5.75
C LYS A 16 20.98 7.50 4.97
N ILE A 17 21.18 7.11 3.72
CA ILE A 17 20.12 6.52 2.89
C ILE A 17 19.62 5.21 3.50
N PHE A 18 20.53 4.34 3.93
CA PHE A 18 20.17 3.09 4.60
C PHE A 18 19.37 3.33 5.88
N MET A 19 19.86 4.20 6.77
CA MET A 19 19.14 4.53 8.00
C MET A 19 17.75 5.10 7.71
N HIS A 20 17.61 5.94 6.68
CA HIS A 20 16.34 6.49 6.26
C HIS A 20 15.40 5.41 5.72
N ALA A 21 15.90 4.50 4.89
CA ALA A 21 15.12 3.40 4.34
C ALA A 21 14.60 2.46 5.43
N VAL A 22 15.40 2.17 6.46
CA VAL A 22 15.02 1.24 7.54
C VAL A 22 14.07 1.87 8.57
N SER A 23 14.18 3.18 8.81
CA SER A 23 13.46 3.82 9.93
C SER A 23 12.16 4.50 9.54
N LYS A 24 11.94 4.82 8.25
CA LYS A 24 10.84 5.69 7.86
C LYS A 24 9.47 5.04 7.88
N ASP A 25 9.41 3.75 7.63
CA ASP A 25 8.20 2.96 7.61
C ASP A 25 8.05 2.09 8.88
N ALA A 26 8.97 2.21 9.85
CA ALA A 26 8.97 1.36 11.04
C ALA A 26 7.66 1.42 11.84
N SER A 27 7.03 2.59 11.95
CA SER A 27 5.71 2.70 12.59
C SER A 27 4.63 2.00 11.77
N TRP A 28 4.64 2.22 10.45
CA TRP A 28 3.70 1.58 9.53
C TRP A 28 3.83 0.06 9.53
N GLN A 29 5.04 -0.49 9.62
CA GLN A 29 5.26 -1.93 9.71
C GLN A 29 4.61 -2.52 10.97
N GLY A 30 4.67 -1.81 12.10
CA GLY A 30 4.00 -2.19 13.34
C GLY A 30 2.48 -2.24 13.17
N ASP A 31 1.89 -1.13 12.71
CA ASP A 31 0.46 -0.99 12.50
C ASP A 31 -0.05 -2.01 11.47
N SER A 32 0.67 -2.18 10.36
CA SER A 32 0.33 -3.14 9.30
C SER A 32 0.32 -4.58 9.80
N ALA A 33 1.31 -4.96 10.62
CA ALA A 33 1.37 -6.29 11.21
C ALA A 33 0.18 -6.55 12.17
N GLU A 34 -0.32 -5.52 12.85
CA GLU A 34 -1.54 -5.60 13.66
C GLU A 34 -2.78 -5.76 12.76
N TYR A 35 -2.92 -4.93 11.72
CA TYR A 35 -4.07 -4.96 10.83
C TYR A 35 -4.21 -6.29 10.07
N PHE A 36 -3.11 -6.88 9.61
CA PHE A 36 -3.15 -8.21 8.98
C PHE A 36 -3.62 -9.28 9.96
N ARG A 37 -3.10 -9.28 11.19
CA ARG A 37 -3.53 -10.21 12.24
C ARG A 37 -5.00 -10.04 12.60
N PHE A 38 -5.47 -8.80 12.71
CA PHE A 38 -6.87 -8.48 12.97
C PHE A 38 -7.78 -8.97 11.82
N ARG A 39 -7.38 -8.75 10.56
CA ARG A 39 -8.07 -9.28 9.37
C ARG A 39 -8.11 -10.81 9.40
N ASP A 40 -7.06 -11.47 9.88
CA ASP A 40 -6.96 -12.93 9.92
C ASP A 40 -7.65 -13.56 11.16
N GLY A 41 -8.24 -12.75 12.03
CA GLY A 41 -9.11 -13.19 13.13
C GLY A 41 -8.50 -13.07 14.52
N GLU A 42 -7.27 -12.55 14.64
CA GLU A 42 -6.66 -12.19 15.94
C GLU A 42 -7.22 -10.85 16.43
N GLN A 43 -8.49 -10.85 16.82
CA GLN A 43 -9.24 -9.63 17.16
C GLN A 43 -9.35 -9.34 18.67
N TRP A 44 -8.84 -10.26 19.50
CA TRP A 44 -8.84 -10.15 20.95
C TRP A 44 -7.48 -9.73 21.47
N SER A 45 -7.46 -8.86 22.48
CA SER A 45 -6.23 -8.55 23.20
C SER A 45 -5.70 -9.78 23.95
N THR A 46 -4.43 -9.72 24.36
CA THR A 46 -3.82 -10.81 25.12
C THR A 46 -4.49 -10.98 26.48
N GLU A 47 -4.86 -9.87 27.11
CA GLU A 47 -5.54 -9.82 28.40
C GLU A 47 -6.95 -10.40 28.31
N GLU A 48 -7.71 -10.07 27.27
CA GLU A 48 -9.06 -10.61 27.04
C GLU A 48 -9.02 -12.12 26.83
N LYS A 49 -8.05 -12.62 26.03
CA LYS A 49 -7.86 -14.06 25.83
C LYS A 49 -7.55 -14.77 27.14
N GLN A 50 -6.71 -14.19 27.99
CA GLN A 50 -6.34 -14.78 29.28
C GLN A 50 -7.54 -14.88 30.22
N ILE A 51 -8.35 -13.82 30.33
CA ILE A 51 -9.58 -13.84 31.16
C ILE A 51 -10.54 -14.93 30.68
N LEU A 52 -10.75 -15.05 29.37
CA LEU A 52 -11.64 -16.06 28.79
C LEU A 52 -11.12 -17.48 29.05
N GLU A 53 -9.80 -17.69 28.93
CA GLU A 53 -9.17 -18.98 29.23
C GLU A 53 -9.31 -19.36 30.71
N GLU A 54 -9.12 -18.41 31.64
CA GLU A 54 -9.34 -18.60 33.08
C GLU A 54 -10.81 -18.97 33.39
N GLU A 55 -11.77 -18.38 32.66
CA GLU A 55 -13.20 -18.71 32.74
C GLU A 55 -13.58 -20.03 32.03
N GLN A 56 -12.63 -20.75 31.42
CA GLN A 56 -12.86 -21.92 30.57
C GLN A 56 -13.80 -21.63 29.38
N ARG A 57 -13.75 -20.41 28.85
CA ARG A 57 -14.53 -19.96 27.71
C ARG A 57 -13.63 -19.77 26.49
N PRO A 58 -14.01 -20.31 25.32
CA PRO A 58 -13.26 -20.05 24.10
C PRO A 58 -13.45 -18.59 23.64
N ALA A 59 -12.38 -17.96 23.16
CA ALA A 59 -12.42 -16.64 22.51
C ALA A 59 -13.00 -16.75 21.09
N LEU A 60 -14.32 -16.83 21.01
CA LEU A 60 -15.04 -17.01 19.74
C LEU A 60 -15.07 -15.71 18.93
N THR A 61 -14.45 -15.73 17.75
CA THR A 61 -14.38 -14.57 16.85
C THR A 61 -15.28 -14.76 15.64
N PHE A 62 -16.24 -13.86 15.44
CA PHE A 62 -17.00 -13.76 14.19
C PHE A 62 -16.34 -12.73 13.26
N ASN A 63 -15.48 -13.20 12.36
CA ASN A 63 -14.65 -12.32 11.54
C ASN A 63 -15.40 -11.72 10.33
N LEU A 64 -16.19 -10.68 10.57
CA LEU A 64 -16.87 -9.90 9.52
C LEU A 64 -15.92 -8.93 8.80
N THR A 65 -14.82 -8.56 9.45
CA THR A 65 -13.81 -7.65 8.91
C THR A 65 -13.19 -8.21 7.65
N LYS A 66 -12.74 -9.47 7.67
CA LYS A 66 -12.16 -10.12 6.49
C LYS A 66 -13.08 -10.05 5.28
N SER A 67 -14.35 -10.44 5.46
CA SER A 67 -15.33 -10.45 4.38
C SER A 67 -15.55 -9.04 3.80
N SER A 68 -15.57 -8.02 4.65
CA SER A 68 -15.70 -6.63 4.21
C SER A 68 -14.46 -6.15 3.44
N VAL A 69 -13.27 -6.52 3.90
CA VAL A 69 -12.00 -6.18 3.23
C VAL A 69 -11.92 -6.86 1.87
N ASP A 70 -12.21 -8.16 1.80
CA ASP A 70 -12.20 -8.93 0.55
C ASP A 70 -13.19 -8.36 -0.48
N LEU A 71 -14.38 -7.94 -0.03
CA LEU A 71 -15.36 -7.26 -0.88
C LEU A 71 -14.81 -5.95 -1.45
N ILE A 72 -14.20 -5.11 -0.61
CA ILE A 72 -13.63 -3.82 -1.05
C ILE A 72 -12.46 -4.05 -2.00
N MET A 73 -11.60 -5.03 -1.75
CA MET A 73 -10.50 -5.39 -2.65
C MET A 73 -11.05 -5.78 -4.03
N GLY A 74 -12.02 -6.70 -4.08
CA GLY A 74 -12.65 -7.10 -5.34
C GLY A 74 -13.32 -5.94 -6.09
N MET A 75 -13.95 -5.00 -5.37
CA MET A 75 -14.50 -3.78 -6.00
C MET A 75 -13.42 -2.89 -6.61
N ASN A 76 -12.24 -2.78 -5.98
CA ASN A 76 -11.14 -1.97 -6.52
C ASN A 76 -10.43 -2.66 -7.69
N GLU A 77 -10.33 -3.99 -7.67
CA GLU A 77 -9.81 -4.78 -8.79
C GLU A 77 -10.71 -4.67 -10.03
N ASP A 78 -12.04 -4.69 -9.84
CA ASP A 78 -13.02 -4.49 -10.91
C ASP A 78 -13.01 -3.05 -11.45
N SER A 79 -12.88 -2.07 -10.55
CA SER A 79 -12.86 -0.63 -10.89
C SER A 79 -11.46 -0.02 -10.81
N LYS A 80 -10.55 -0.48 -11.69
CA LYS A 80 -9.18 0.06 -11.76
C LYS A 80 -9.18 1.55 -12.07
N LYS A 81 -8.37 2.31 -11.32
CA LYS A 81 -8.27 3.77 -11.47
C LYS A 81 -7.28 4.13 -12.58
N ARG A 82 -7.80 4.58 -13.72
CA ARG A 82 -6.99 5.22 -14.77
C ARG A 82 -7.04 6.74 -14.63
N TYR A 83 -5.87 7.38 -14.69
CA TYR A 83 -5.81 8.84 -14.77
C TYR A 83 -6.01 9.26 -16.23
N ARG A 84 -6.96 10.17 -16.46
CA ARG A 84 -7.21 10.75 -17.79
C ARG A 84 -7.13 12.25 -17.74
N VAL A 85 -6.59 12.82 -18.82
CA VAL A 85 -6.52 14.25 -19.04
C VAL A 85 -7.82 14.69 -19.70
N SER A 86 -8.46 15.70 -19.11
CA SER A 86 -9.64 16.35 -19.68
C SER A 86 -9.25 17.74 -20.21
N PRO A 87 -9.72 18.13 -21.41
CA PRO A 87 -9.47 19.47 -21.93
C PRO A 87 -10.16 20.52 -21.05
N THR A 88 -9.49 21.66 -20.82
CA THR A 88 -10.07 22.79 -20.08
C THR A 88 -10.80 23.74 -21.02
N GLU A 89 -10.23 23.98 -22.21
CA GLU A 89 -10.87 24.72 -23.30
C GLU A 89 -11.17 23.82 -24.50
N PRO A 90 -12.15 24.15 -25.38
CA PRO A 90 -12.47 23.34 -26.55
C PRO A 90 -11.29 23.12 -27.51
N THR A 91 -10.34 24.06 -27.55
CA THR A 91 -9.13 23.98 -28.38
C THR A 91 -8.12 22.95 -27.87
N ASP A 92 -8.19 22.55 -26.61
CA ASP A 92 -7.25 21.62 -25.98
C ASP A 92 -7.61 20.15 -26.26
N ALA A 93 -8.78 19.88 -26.85
CA ALA A 93 -9.30 18.53 -27.04
C ALA A 93 -8.28 17.60 -27.71
N PHE A 94 -7.63 18.08 -28.76
CA PHE A 94 -6.59 17.32 -29.47
C PHE A 94 -5.37 17.02 -28.60
N LEU A 95 -4.91 17.99 -27.81
CA LEU A 95 -3.74 17.79 -26.93
C LEU A 95 -4.07 16.81 -25.79
N ALA A 96 -5.29 16.89 -25.23
CA ALA A 96 -5.75 15.95 -24.22
C ALA A 96 -5.85 14.52 -24.76
N GLU A 97 -6.34 14.34 -25.99
CA GLU A 97 -6.38 13.03 -26.67
C GLU A 97 -4.98 12.44 -26.85
N VAL A 98 -4.02 13.23 -27.37
CA VAL A 98 -2.63 12.77 -27.54
C VAL A 98 -1.99 12.36 -26.20
N LEU A 99 -2.25 13.10 -25.12
CA LEU A 99 -1.73 12.74 -23.79
C LEU A 99 -2.37 11.46 -23.25
N ASN A 100 -3.67 11.26 -23.48
CA ASN A 100 -4.36 10.04 -23.09
C ASN A 100 -3.85 8.82 -23.88
N ASP A 101 -3.58 8.96 -25.18
CA ASP A 101 -3.00 7.88 -26.00
C ASP A 101 -1.62 7.46 -25.50
N ILE A 102 -0.77 8.44 -25.15
CA ILE A 102 0.54 8.16 -24.55
C ILE A 102 0.38 7.49 -23.19
N ALA A 103 -0.57 7.95 -22.36
CA ALA A 103 -0.84 7.35 -21.07
C ALA A 103 -1.31 5.90 -21.21
N ASP A 104 -2.25 5.61 -22.12
CA ASP A 104 -2.73 4.26 -22.41
C ASP A 104 -1.58 3.35 -22.89
N TRP A 105 -0.70 3.84 -23.77
CA TRP A 105 0.51 3.09 -24.16
C TRP A 105 1.43 2.78 -22.96
N VAL A 106 1.65 3.74 -22.05
CA VAL A 106 2.44 3.52 -20.84
C VAL A 106 1.77 2.49 -19.92
N TYR A 107 0.45 2.57 -19.74
CA TYR A 107 -0.32 1.61 -18.95
C TYR A 107 -0.14 0.18 -19.48
N GLU A 108 -0.20 -0.01 -20.80
CA GLU A 108 -0.03 -1.31 -21.46
C GLU A 108 1.41 -1.86 -21.39
N GLN A 109 2.44 -1.01 -21.49
CA GLN A 109 3.83 -1.48 -21.56
C GLN A 109 4.43 -1.90 -20.22
N TYR A 110 3.95 -1.31 -19.13
CA TYR A 110 4.54 -1.48 -17.81
C TYR A 110 3.67 -2.27 -16.85
N ASP A 111 2.61 -2.90 -17.39
CA ASP A 111 1.73 -3.78 -16.63
C ASP A 111 1.20 -3.14 -15.34
N PHE A 112 0.85 -1.86 -15.44
CA PHE A 112 0.36 -1.08 -14.30
C PHE A 112 -1.01 -1.57 -13.78
N GLU A 113 -1.59 -2.58 -14.43
CA GLU A 113 -2.89 -3.12 -14.10
C GLU A 113 -2.82 -4.50 -13.43
N ASP A 114 -1.73 -5.28 -13.50
CA ASP A 114 -1.70 -6.67 -12.98
C ASP A 114 -1.21 -6.82 -11.51
N GLU A 115 -1.41 -5.80 -10.65
CA GLU A 115 -1.30 -5.95 -9.18
C GLU A 115 -2.64 -5.84 -8.46
#